data_AF-A0AAV0QSB4-F1
#
_entry.id   AF-A0AAV0QSB4-F1
#
_cell.length_a   1.000
_cell.length_b   1.000
_cell.length_c   1.000
_cell.angle_alpha   90.00
_cell.angle_beta   90.00
_cell.angle_gamma   90.00
#
_symmetry.space_group_name_H-M   'P 1'
#
loop_
_entity.id
_entity.type
_entity.pdbx_description
1 polymer ?
#
loop_
_entity_poly.entity_id
_entity_poly.type
_entity_poly.pdbx_seq_one_letter_code
_entity_poly.pdbx_strand_id
1 'polypeptide(L)'
;MLLLIGPLGLQLLLLGVVLDRRVRYFVLPVVLFILLYSKLPHKELRFIISSVPMFNLSAAVAASRIYNNRKKTLWKLYNFILLGLLLISVGCTAVSFMASYENYPSGHALKELHQNVGDVSDNRPNIGSYRYLFSHEWNITLLYSKEESIPLKEYKQRNFTYLVSEHSSVDGYECLFSVNGFSRILLQHGFPPVALVKKPKVYVHGDGKVMDIKWRGCS
;
A
#
# COMPACT_ATOMS: atom_id res chain seq x y z
N MET A 1 10.49 3.33 -3.15
CA MET A 1 11.72 2.55 -2.93
C MET A 1 12.74 3.27 -2.05
N LEU A 2 13.07 4.54 -2.34
CA LEU A 2 13.70 5.46 -1.36
C LEU A 2 12.92 5.61 -0.05
N LEU A 3 11.63 5.25 -0.05
CA LEU A 3 10.77 5.20 1.13
C LEU A 3 11.13 4.11 2.15
N LEU A 4 11.73 2.98 1.75
CA LEU A 4 12.08 1.90 2.69
C LEU A 4 13.38 2.16 3.46
N ILE A 5 14.25 3.03 2.91
CA ILE A 5 15.48 3.48 3.55
C ILE A 5 15.21 4.79 4.32
N GLY A 6 14.07 5.43 4.07
CA GLY A 6 13.79 6.79 4.50
C GLY A 6 14.82 7.80 3.94
N PRO A 7 14.58 9.11 4.08
CA PRO A 7 15.60 10.12 3.79
C PRO A 7 16.88 9.96 4.64
N LEU A 8 16.81 9.15 5.70
CA LEU A 8 17.78 9.00 6.76
C LEU A 8 18.78 7.89 6.49
N GLY A 9 18.30 6.75 5.96
CA GLY A 9 19.15 5.61 5.70
C GLY A 9 20.15 5.88 4.57
N LEU A 10 19.85 6.79 3.63
CA LEU A 10 20.83 7.18 2.59
C LEU A 10 21.97 8.03 3.17
N GLN A 11 21.64 8.97 4.06
CA GLN A 11 22.64 9.82 4.73
C GLN A 11 23.53 8.98 5.67
N LEU A 12 22.94 8.06 6.42
CA LEU A 12 23.65 7.15 7.32
C LEU A 12 24.44 6.07 6.56
N LEU A 13 23.94 5.61 5.41
CA LEU A 13 24.65 4.71 4.50
C LEU A 13 25.95 5.35 4.00
N LEU A 14 25.86 6.57 3.47
CA LEU A 14 27.03 7.31 2.99
C LEU A 14 28.03 7.52 4.12
N LEU A 15 27.55 7.90 5.30
CA LEU A 15 28.38 8.08 6.47
C LEU A 15 29.05 6.77 6.93
N GLY A 16 28.35 5.64 6.90
CA GLY A 16 28.88 4.32 7.25
C GLY A 16 29.95 3.82 6.27
N VAL A 17 29.72 4.03 4.97
CA VAL A 17 30.71 3.74 3.91
C VAL A 17 31.97 4.60 4.09
N VAL A 18 31.83 5.88 4.44
CA VAL A 18 33.00 6.76 4.67
C VAL A 18 33.75 6.37 5.94
N LEU A 19 33.05 6.14 7.05
CA LEU A 19 33.62 5.88 8.37
C LEU A 19 34.30 4.51 8.50
N ASP A 20 33.83 3.48 7.78
CA ASP A 20 34.35 2.13 7.92
C ASP A 20 34.65 1.47 6.56
N ARG A 21 35.93 1.15 6.33
CA ARG A 21 36.39 0.49 5.11
C ARG A 21 35.84 -0.93 4.96
N ARG A 22 35.54 -1.62 6.06
CA ARG A 22 35.01 -3.01 6.05
C ARG A 22 33.61 -3.05 5.44
N VAL A 23 32.79 -2.05 5.76
CA VAL A 23 31.41 -1.93 5.26
C VAL A 23 31.37 -1.71 3.74
N ARG A 24 32.38 -1.06 3.16
CA ARG A 24 32.47 -0.82 1.71
C ARG A 24 32.44 -2.11 0.90
N TYR A 25 33.09 -3.17 1.39
CA TYR A 25 33.11 -4.47 0.71
C TYR A 25 31.72 -5.09 0.58
N PHE A 26 30.82 -4.84 1.53
CA PHE A 26 29.44 -5.34 1.50
C PHE A 26 28.49 -4.43 0.71
N VAL A 27 28.65 -3.11 0.85
CA VAL A 27 27.74 -2.14 0.22
C VAL A 27 28.01 -1.97 -1.27
N LEU A 28 29.28 -2.01 -1.70
CA LEU A 28 29.66 -1.72 -3.08
C LEU A 28 29.06 -2.69 -4.11
N PRO A 29 29.08 -4.04 -3.90
CA PRO A 29 28.41 -4.96 -4.81
C PRO A 29 26.89 -4.74 -4.89
N VAL A 30 26.28 -4.37 -3.76
CA VAL A 30 24.84 -4.12 -3.66
C VAL A 30 24.45 -2.85 -4.42
N VAL A 31 25.22 -1.77 -4.28
CA VAL A 31 25.00 -0.54 -5.05
C VAL A 31 25.21 -0.80 -6.54
N LEU A 32 26.26 -1.55 -6.91
CA LEU A 32 26.50 -1.92 -8.30
C LEU A 32 25.34 -2.73 -8.87
N PHE A 33 24.83 -3.71 -8.11
CA PHE A 33 23.64 -4.48 -8.49
C PHE A 33 22.44 -3.58 -8.76
N ILE A 34 22.14 -2.63 -7.88
CA ILE A 34 21.02 -1.69 -8.07
C ILE A 34 21.25 -0.79 -9.30
N LEU A 35 22.47 -0.31 -9.53
CA LEU A 35 22.79 0.53 -10.69
C LEU A 35 22.62 -0.21 -12.02
N LEU A 36 23.08 -1.46 -12.08
CA LEU A 36 22.87 -2.32 -13.25
C LEU A 36 21.38 -2.61 -13.44
N TYR A 37 20.69 -2.97 -12.35
CA TYR A 37 19.26 -3.26 -12.36
C TYR A 37 18.42 -2.03 -12.78
N SER A 38 18.86 -0.82 -12.45
CA SER A 38 18.18 0.43 -12.82
C SER A 38 18.09 0.67 -14.33
N LYS A 39 18.89 -0.04 -15.14
CA LYS A 39 18.85 0.03 -16.61
C LYS A 39 17.81 -0.90 -17.24
N LEU A 40 17.15 -1.77 -16.47
CA LEU A 40 16.11 -2.66 -16.99
C LEU A 40 14.79 -1.90 -17.23
N PRO A 41 14.06 -2.24 -18.31
CA PRO A 41 12.76 -1.63 -18.62
C PRO A 41 11.68 -2.03 -17.61
N HIS A 42 11.76 -3.24 -17.06
CA HIS A 42 10.84 -3.73 -16.04
C HIS A 42 11.39 -3.43 -14.64
N LYS A 43 10.72 -2.52 -13.92
CA LYS A 43 11.07 -2.11 -12.56
C LYS A 43 10.10 -2.75 -11.58
N GLU A 44 10.50 -3.85 -10.97
CA GLU A 44 9.75 -4.44 -9.87
C GLU A 44 10.54 -4.33 -8.57
N LEU A 45 9.85 -3.88 -7.51
CA LEU A 45 10.47 -3.65 -6.20
C LEU A 45 11.02 -4.95 -5.58
N ARG A 46 10.44 -6.10 -5.94
CA ARG A 46 10.85 -7.41 -5.41
C ARG A 46 12.33 -7.74 -5.66
N PHE A 47 12.91 -7.25 -6.76
CA PHE A 47 14.28 -7.62 -7.15
C PHE A 47 15.37 -6.95 -6.32
N ILE A 48 15.07 -5.80 -5.74
CA ILE A 48 16.04 -5.04 -4.95
C ILE A 48 15.77 -5.13 -3.46
N ILE A 49 14.68 -5.77 -3.01
CA ILE A 49 14.32 -5.86 -1.59
C ILE A 49 15.46 -6.48 -0.75
N SER A 50 16.21 -7.41 -1.33
CA SER A 50 17.38 -8.05 -0.71
C SER A 50 18.55 -7.10 -0.43
N SER A 51 18.56 -5.90 -1.02
CA SER A 51 19.57 -4.86 -0.74
C SER A 51 19.34 -4.14 0.59
N VAL A 52 18.09 -4.10 1.09
CA VAL A 52 17.70 -3.33 2.27
C VAL A 52 18.48 -3.74 3.53
N PRO A 53 18.65 -5.03 3.86
CA PRO A 53 19.44 -5.44 5.03
C PRO A 53 20.89 -4.97 5.01
N MET A 54 21.52 -4.92 3.82
CA MET A 54 22.90 -4.48 3.67
C MET A 54 23.05 -2.98 3.92
N PHE A 55 22.06 -2.19 3.51
CA PHE A 55 22.03 -0.77 3.82
C PHE A 55 21.78 -0.50 5.30
N ASN A 56 20.88 -1.27 5.93
CA ASN A 56 20.63 -1.17 7.36
C ASN A 56 21.87 -1.55 8.18
N LEU A 57 22.64 -2.56 7.76
CA LEU A 57 23.91 -2.91 8.38
C LEU A 57 24.89 -1.73 8.36
N SER A 58 25.05 -1.08 7.20
CA SER A 58 25.92 0.09 7.06
C SER A 58 25.50 1.25 7.98
N ALA A 59 24.20 1.56 8.00
CA ALA A 59 23.64 2.58 8.87
C ALA A 59 23.84 2.24 10.37
N ALA A 60 23.68 0.97 10.75
CA ALA A 60 23.88 0.51 12.12
C ALA A 60 25.35 0.64 12.57
N VAL A 61 26.31 0.33 11.70
CA VAL A 61 27.75 0.53 11.98
C VAL A 61 28.07 2.02 12.18
N ALA A 62 27.52 2.89 11.32
CA ALA A 62 27.68 4.34 11.46
C ALA A 62 27.11 4.84 12.80
N ALA A 63 25.87 4.45 13.11
CA ALA A 63 25.18 4.80 14.35
C ALA A 63 25.94 4.32 15.59
N SER A 64 26.43 3.08 15.58
CA SER A 64 27.22 2.51 16.68
C SER A 64 28.50 3.30 16.93
N ARG A 65 29.22 3.67 15.86
CA ARG A 65 30.44 4.47 15.97
C ARG A 65 30.18 5.88 16.50
N ILE A 66 29.06 6.49 16.10
CA ILE A 66 28.64 7.79 16.62
C ILE A 66 28.34 7.71 18.12
N TYR A 67 27.55 6.71 18.52
CA TYR A 67 27.14 6.52 19.89
C TYR A 67 28.34 6.24 20.82
N ASN A 68 29.26 5.38 20.41
CA ASN A 68 30.44 5.03 21.21
C ASN A 68 31.39 6.22 21.42
N ASN A 69 31.49 7.13 20.44
CA ASN A 69 32.37 8.30 20.51
C ASN A 69 31.70 9.56 21.08
N ARG A 70 30.45 9.48 21.55
CA ARG A 70 29.60 10.63 21.93
C ARG A 70 30.17 11.57 23.00
N LYS A 71 31.21 11.17 23.73
CA LYS A 71 31.89 12.00 24.74
C LYS A 71 32.73 13.13 24.11
N LYS A 72 33.13 13.01 22.83
CA LYS A 72 33.87 14.04 22.11
C LYS A 72 32.91 15.10 21.57
N THR A 73 33.27 16.38 21.61
CA THR A 73 32.39 17.53 21.28
C THR A 73 31.73 17.41 19.90
N LEU A 74 32.48 17.07 18.85
CA LEU A 74 31.94 16.89 17.50
C LEU A 74 30.98 15.68 17.41
N TRP A 75 31.31 14.58 18.08
CA TRP A 75 30.49 13.37 18.08
C TRP A 75 29.22 13.51 18.90
N LYS A 76 29.23 14.39 19.91
CA LYS A 76 28.02 14.79 20.64
C LYS A 76 27.00 15.44 19.70
N LEU A 77 27.45 16.33 18.80
CA LEU A 77 26.59 16.94 17.77
C LEU A 77 26.03 15.88 16.81
N TYR A 78 26.87 15.00 16.27
CA TYR A 78 26.42 13.90 15.41
C TYR A 78 25.42 12.97 16.10
N ASN A 79 25.57 12.74 17.41
CA ASN A 79 24.64 11.93 18.20
C ASN A 79 23.28 12.63 18.36
N PHE A 80 23.25 13.95 18.56
CA PHE A 80 21.98 14.71 18.55
C PHE A 80 21.29 14.69 17.19
N ILE A 81 22.06 14.85 16.11
CA ILE A 81 21.55 14.73 14.74
C ILE A 81 20.97 13.33 14.53
N LEU A 82 21.71 12.27 14.87
CA LEU A 82 21.24 10.89 14.77
C LEU A 82 19.92 10.66 15.52
N LEU A 83 19.79 11.19 16.74
CA LEU A 83 18.54 11.08 17.51
C LEU A 83 17.38 11.82 16.83
N GLY A 84 17.60 13.05 16.35
CA GLY A 84 16.58 13.81 15.61
C GLY A 84 16.16 13.08 14.33
N LEU A 85 17.14 12.52 13.60
CA LEU A 85 16.91 11.69 12.42
C LEU A 85 16.05 10.46 12.77
N LEU A 86 16.35 9.73 13.85
CA LEU A 86 15.54 8.59 14.29
C LEU A 86 14.09 8.98 14.60
N LEU A 87 13.87 10.09 15.31
CA LEU A 87 12.52 10.58 15.62
C LEU A 87 11.73 10.93 14.34
N ILE A 88 12.38 11.60 13.38
CA ILE A 88 11.79 11.88 12.07
C ILE A 88 11.43 10.58 11.35
N SER A 89 12.27 9.54 11.43
CA SER A 89 12.02 8.23 10.83
C SER A 89 10.72 7.61 11.33
N VAL A 90 10.56 7.63 12.67
CA VAL A 90 9.36 7.08 13.33
C VAL A 90 8.13 7.85 12.88
N GLY A 91 8.19 9.18 12.83
CA GLY A 91 7.11 10.02 12.32
C GLY A 91 6.75 9.70 10.87
N CYS A 92 7.73 9.65 9.97
CA CYS A 92 7.49 9.30 8.56
C CYS A 92 6.91 7.88 8.40
N THR A 93 7.38 6.93 9.20
CA THR A 93 6.88 5.54 9.17
C THR A 93 5.44 5.48 9.66
N ALA A 94 5.10 6.18 10.74
CA ALA A 94 3.74 6.25 11.25
C ALA A 94 2.77 6.86 10.22
N VAL A 95 3.15 7.99 9.59
CA VAL A 95 2.34 8.61 8.53
C VAL A 95 2.18 7.68 7.32
N SER A 96 3.26 7.03 6.89
CA SER A 96 3.23 6.07 5.78
C SER A 96 2.38 4.86 6.09
N PHE A 97 2.42 4.37 7.33
CA PHE A 97 1.60 3.27 7.81
C PHE A 97 0.11 3.64 7.79
N MET A 98 -0.26 4.81 8.34
CA MET A 98 -1.64 5.29 8.31
C MET A 98 -2.15 5.46 6.87
N ALA A 99 -1.31 6.00 5.97
CA ALA A 99 -1.69 6.13 4.56
C ALA A 99 -1.83 4.75 3.88
N SER A 100 -0.95 3.80 4.18
CA SER A 100 -0.96 2.45 3.59
C SER A 100 -2.15 1.62 4.06
N TYR A 101 -2.58 1.79 5.31
CA TYR A 101 -3.77 1.13 5.87
C TYR A 101 -5.03 1.42 5.04
N GLU A 102 -5.15 2.64 4.51
CA GLU A 102 -6.29 3.12 3.74
C GLU A 102 -6.12 2.99 2.21
N ASN A 103 -5.03 2.34 1.76
CA ASN A 103 -4.66 2.26 0.35
C ASN A 103 -5.25 1.03 -0.37
N TYR A 104 -6.11 0.26 0.29
CA TYR A 104 -6.75 -0.94 -0.27
C TYR A 104 -8.29 -0.86 -0.30
N PRO A 105 -8.90 0.22 -0.81
CA PRO A 105 -10.36 0.41 -0.81
C PRO A 105 -11.11 -0.69 -1.57
N SER A 106 -10.52 -1.29 -2.62
CA SER A 106 -11.15 -2.36 -3.39
C SER A 106 -11.37 -3.64 -2.57
N GLY A 107 -10.46 -3.96 -1.65
CA GLY A 107 -10.62 -5.11 -0.74
C GLY A 107 -11.75 -4.89 0.25
N HIS A 108 -11.89 -3.65 0.77
CA HIS A 108 -13.01 -3.27 1.62
C HIS A 108 -14.35 -3.31 0.87
N ALA A 109 -14.38 -2.82 -0.37
CA ALA A 109 -15.56 -2.88 -1.23
C ALA A 109 -16.01 -4.31 -1.48
N LEU A 110 -15.08 -5.20 -1.79
CA LEU A 110 -15.36 -6.62 -2.02
C LEU A 110 -15.86 -7.32 -0.74
N LYS A 111 -15.24 -7.01 0.40
CA LYS A 111 -15.66 -7.54 1.71
C LYS A 111 -17.09 -7.10 2.07
N GLU A 112 -17.41 -5.82 1.92
CA GLU A 112 -18.75 -5.30 2.21
C GLU A 112 -19.80 -5.87 1.24
N LEU A 113 -19.44 -6.04 -0.05
CA LEU A 113 -20.28 -6.72 -1.01
C LEU A 113 -20.59 -8.16 -0.58
N HIS A 114 -19.59 -8.93 -0.15
CA HIS A 114 -19.80 -10.32 0.28
C HIS A 114 -20.68 -10.41 1.53
N GLN A 115 -20.49 -9.50 2.49
CA GLN A 115 -21.30 -9.47 3.70
C GLN A 115 -22.77 -9.20 3.38
N ASN A 116 -23.06 -8.22 2.53
CA ASN A 116 -24.42 -7.85 2.17
C ASN A 116 -25.11 -8.89 1.27
N VAL A 117 -24.36 -9.59 0.40
CA VAL A 117 -24.90 -10.66 -0.45
C VAL A 117 -25.07 -11.96 0.32
N GLY A 118 -24.22 -12.23 1.30
CA GLY A 118 -24.27 -13.43 2.14
C GLY A 118 -25.52 -13.55 2.99
N ASP A 119 -25.96 -12.43 3.53
CA ASP A 119 -27.18 -12.34 4.35
C ASP A 119 -28.45 -12.68 3.54
N VAL A 120 -28.40 -12.49 2.22
CA VAL A 120 -29.56 -12.70 1.31
C VAL A 120 -29.61 -14.14 0.78
N SER A 121 -28.48 -14.82 0.73
CA SER A 121 -28.39 -16.20 0.23
C SER A 121 -28.94 -17.27 1.18
N ASP A 122 -29.31 -16.94 2.42
CA ASP A 122 -29.92 -17.90 3.37
C ASP A 122 -31.34 -18.35 2.93
N ASN A 123 -31.90 -17.73 1.89
CA ASN A 123 -33.24 -18.04 1.36
C ASN A 123 -33.30 -18.48 -0.12
N ARG A 124 -32.16 -18.77 -0.79
CA ARG A 124 -32.20 -19.29 -2.18
C ARG A 124 -31.28 -20.50 -2.39
N PRO A 125 -31.78 -21.64 -2.93
CA PRO A 125 -30.94 -22.79 -3.25
C PRO A 125 -30.08 -22.50 -4.50
N ASN A 126 -28.77 -22.71 -4.34
CA ASN A 126 -27.74 -22.48 -5.36
C ASN A 126 -27.82 -23.46 -6.54
N ILE A 127 -27.64 -22.96 -7.77
CA ILE A 127 -27.26 -23.76 -8.95
C ILE A 127 -25.96 -23.19 -9.51
N GLY A 128 -24.89 -24.00 -9.55
CA GLY A 128 -23.77 -23.85 -10.50
C GLY A 128 -22.37 -23.51 -9.97
N SER A 129 -21.48 -24.52 -9.99
CA SER A 129 -19.98 -24.51 -9.90
C SER A 129 -19.31 -23.41 -10.75
N TYR A 130 -18.18 -22.77 -10.39
CA TYR A 130 -16.80 -23.28 -10.15
C TYR A 130 -16.00 -22.40 -9.15
N ARG A 131 -15.09 -23.02 -8.38
CA ARG A 131 -14.44 -22.50 -7.16
C ARG A 131 -12.95 -22.15 -7.38
N TYR A 132 -12.52 -20.94 -7.00
CA TYR A 132 -11.14 -20.68 -6.56
C TYR A 132 -11.17 -20.01 -5.18
N LEU A 133 -10.51 -20.66 -4.24
CA LEU A 133 -10.60 -20.48 -2.80
C LEU A 133 -9.44 -19.61 -2.30
N PHE A 134 -9.72 -18.44 -1.74
CA PHE A 134 -8.86 -17.80 -0.74
C PHE A 134 -9.70 -16.99 0.26
N SER A 135 -10.57 -17.69 1.00
CA SER A 135 -10.86 -17.43 2.43
C SER A 135 -11.78 -18.55 2.92
N HIS A 136 -11.36 -19.28 3.95
CA HIS A 136 -11.97 -20.53 4.41
C HIS A 136 -13.28 -20.36 5.20
N GLU A 137 -14.01 -19.24 5.04
CA GLU A 137 -15.01 -18.85 6.03
C GLU A 137 -16.16 -17.97 5.50
N TRP A 138 -16.53 -18.10 4.22
CA TRP A 138 -17.72 -17.42 3.70
C TRP A 138 -18.54 -18.40 2.85
N ASN A 139 -19.78 -18.67 3.29
CA ASN A 139 -20.69 -19.68 2.76
C ASN A 139 -21.36 -19.28 1.43
N ILE A 140 -20.70 -18.45 0.61
CA ILE A 140 -21.24 -17.84 -0.61
C ILE A 140 -20.30 -18.16 -1.78
N THR A 141 -20.85 -18.66 -2.89
CA THR A 141 -20.05 -18.91 -4.11
C THR A 141 -20.26 -17.76 -5.10
N LEU A 142 -19.52 -16.66 -4.92
CA LEU A 142 -19.45 -15.60 -5.92
C LEU A 142 -18.45 -15.98 -7.01
N LEU A 143 -18.82 -15.73 -8.27
CA LEU A 143 -17.98 -16.00 -9.43
C LEU A 143 -17.27 -14.73 -9.89
N TYR A 144 -15.94 -14.79 -10.00
CA TYR A 144 -15.12 -13.67 -10.49
C TYR A 144 -14.61 -13.93 -11.89
N SER A 145 -14.76 -12.91 -12.75
CA SER A 145 -14.02 -12.86 -14.01
C SER A 145 -12.60 -12.37 -13.76
N LYS A 146 -11.62 -12.98 -14.44
CA LYS A 146 -10.20 -12.57 -14.45
C LYS A 146 -9.83 -11.81 -15.73
N GLU A 147 -10.81 -11.46 -16.54
CA GLU A 147 -10.57 -10.66 -17.74
C GLU A 147 -10.09 -9.26 -17.36
N GLU A 148 -8.95 -8.86 -17.90
CA GLU A 148 -8.35 -7.55 -17.70
C GLU A 148 -8.50 -6.69 -18.96
N SER A 149 -8.37 -5.36 -18.83
CA SER A 149 -8.38 -4.42 -19.95
C SER A 149 -9.67 -4.37 -20.79
N ILE A 150 -10.83 -4.64 -20.17
CA ILE A 150 -12.14 -4.50 -20.83
C ILE A 150 -12.47 -3.00 -20.99
N PRO A 151 -12.81 -2.52 -22.19
CA PRO A 151 -13.23 -1.14 -22.39
C PRO A 151 -14.59 -0.87 -21.75
N LEU A 152 -14.79 0.35 -21.21
CA LEU A 152 -16.00 0.73 -20.47
C LEU A 152 -17.32 0.42 -21.18
N LYS A 153 -17.34 0.55 -22.51
CA LYS A 153 -18.53 0.34 -23.35
C LYS A 153 -18.95 -1.13 -23.45
N GLU A 154 -18.03 -2.06 -23.23
CA GLU A 154 -18.29 -3.50 -23.30
C GLU A 154 -18.85 -4.06 -21.99
N TYR A 155 -18.76 -3.34 -20.86
CA TYR A 155 -19.27 -3.85 -19.58
C TYR A 155 -20.75 -4.20 -19.63
N LYS A 156 -21.57 -3.38 -20.30
CA LYS A 156 -23.00 -3.63 -20.49
C LYS A 156 -23.30 -4.93 -21.23
N GLN A 157 -22.41 -5.36 -22.13
CA GLN A 157 -22.59 -6.55 -22.96
C GLN A 157 -22.18 -7.84 -22.23
N ARG A 158 -21.41 -7.72 -21.14
CA ARG A 158 -20.82 -8.85 -20.41
C ARG A 158 -21.75 -9.44 -19.32
N ASN A 159 -22.94 -8.86 -19.12
CA ASN A 159 -23.97 -9.35 -18.18
C ASN A 159 -23.44 -9.66 -16.76
N PHE A 160 -22.53 -8.84 -16.22
CA PHE A 160 -22.12 -8.97 -14.82
C PHE A 160 -23.28 -8.60 -13.90
N THR A 161 -23.46 -9.32 -12.78
CA THR A 161 -24.47 -9.00 -11.76
C THR A 161 -24.01 -7.87 -10.84
N TYR A 162 -22.73 -7.93 -10.45
CA TYR A 162 -22.06 -6.92 -9.64
C TYR A 162 -20.77 -6.50 -10.34
N LEU A 163 -20.45 -5.21 -10.27
CA LEU A 163 -19.27 -4.62 -10.89
C LEU A 163 -18.55 -3.74 -9.86
N VAL A 164 -17.29 -4.06 -9.58
CA VAL A 164 -16.41 -3.20 -8.76
C VAL A 164 -15.54 -2.41 -9.72
N SER A 165 -15.63 -1.08 -9.70
CA SER A 165 -14.89 -0.21 -10.61
C SER A 165 -14.41 1.07 -9.93
N GLU A 166 -13.44 1.75 -10.53
CA GLU A 166 -12.98 3.08 -10.08
C GLU A 166 -13.88 4.22 -10.58
N HIS A 167 -14.85 3.92 -11.43
CA HIS A 167 -15.72 4.90 -12.06
C HIS A 167 -17.00 5.09 -11.24
N SER A 168 -17.41 6.35 -11.06
CA SER A 168 -18.61 6.71 -10.30
C SER A 168 -19.92 6.27 -10.95
N SER A 169 -19.92 6.08 -12.27
CA SER A 169 -21.09 5.61 -13.03
C SER A 169 -20.61 4.76 -14.21
N VAL A 170 -21.25 3.61 -14.43
CA VAL A 170 -20.97 2.73 -15.57
C VAL A 170 -22.28 2.48 -16.31
N ASP A 171 -22.26 2.58 -17.64
CA ASP A 171 -23.45 2.42 -18.46
C ASP A 171 -24.09 1.04 -18.28
N GLY A 172 -25.39 1.01 -17.95
CA GLY A 172 -26.14 -0.22 -17.70
C GLY A 172 -26.04 -0.76 -16.28
N TYR A 173 -25.36 -0.04 -15.38
CA TYR A 173 -25.23 -0.40 -13.97
C TYR A 173 -25.60 0.77 -13.06
N GLU A 174 -26.24 0.46 -11.93
CA GLU A 174 -26.54 1.44 -10.90
C GLU A 174 -25.57 1.33 -9.73
N CYS A 175 -25.16 2.48 -9.21
CA CYS A 175 -24.14 2.54 -8.17
C CYS A 175 -24.76 2.22 -6.79
N LEU A 176 -24.32 1.12 -6.18
CA LEU A 176 -24.84 0.60 -4.92
C LEU A 176 -24.22 1.32 -3.73
N PHE A 177 -22.89 1.39 -3.67
CA PHE A 177 -22.15 2.09 -2.63
C PHE A 177 -20.73 2.42 -3.08
N SER A 178 -20.12 3.41 -2.43
CA SER A 178 -18.75 3.84 -2.67
C SER A 178 -17.88 3.63 -1.43
N VAL A 179 -16.63 3.21 -1.66
CA VAL A 179 -15.63 3.07 -0.61
C VAL A 179 -14.58 4.17 -0.73
N ASN A 180 -14.35 4.83 0.40
CA ASN A 180 -13.34 5.86 0.53
C ASN A 180 -11.94 5.24 0.57
N GLY A 181 -11.03 5.79 -0.23
CA GLY A 181 -9.61 5.47 -0.22
C GLY A 181 -8.76 6.68 0.12
N PHE A 182 -7.50 6.42 0.46
CA PHE A 182 -6.50 7.48 0.65
C PHE A 182 -6.38 8.37 -0.60
N SER A 183 -6.44 9.70 -0.42
CA SER A 183 -6.26 10.67 -1.51
C SER A 183 -5.03 11.54 -1.32
N ARG A 184 -4.85 12.16 -0.15
CA ARG A 184 -3.71 13.06 0.11
C ARG A 184 -3.47 13.25 1.61
N ILE A 185 -2.24 13.66 1.91
CA ILE A 185 -1.85 14.11 3.25
C ILE A 185 -2.03 15.63 3.32
N LEU A 186 -2.69 16.13 4.36
CA LEU A 186 -2.76 17.54 4.70
C LEU A 186 -1.98 17.82 5.97
N LEU A 187 -1.13 18.84 5.92
CA LEU A 187 -0.49 19.43 7.09
C LEU A 187 -1.40 20.52 7.63
N GLN A 188 -1.75 20.44 8.90
CA GLN A 188 -2.64 21.39 9.57
C GLN A 188 -2.03 21.90 10.86
N HIS A 189 -2.40 23.13 11.25
CA HIS A 189 -2.02 23.71 12.53
C HIS A 189 -2.98 23.17 13.61
N GLY A 190 -2.65 22.01 14.20
CA GLY A 190 -3.47 21.32 15.21
C GLY A 190 -2.95 19.91 15.50
N PHE A 191 -3.55 19.21 16.48
CA PHE A 191 -3.24 17.79 16.74
C PHE A 191 -4.38 16.88 16.23
N PRO A 192 -4.09 15.87 15.40
CA PRO A 192 -2.78 15.51 14.84
C PRO A 192 -2.32 16.52 13.76
N PRO A 193 -1.00 16.78 13.65
CA PRO A 193 -0.44 17.76 12.69
C PRO A 193 -0.57 17.29 11.22
N VAL A 194 -0.84 16.00 11.03
CA VAL A 194 -1.00 15.35 9.74
C VAL A 194 -2.39 14.72 9.70
N ALA A 195 -3.22 15.16 8.75
CA ALA A 195 -4.54 14.61 8.49
C ALA A 195 -4.56 13.88 7.15
N LEU A 196 -5.17 12.69 7.12
CA LEU A 196 -5.37 11.94 5.89
C LEU A 196 -6.73 12.30 5.30
N VAL A 197 -6.72 12.87 4.09
CA VAL A 197 -7.95 13.12 3.34
C VAL A 197 -8.30 11.86 2.58
N LYS A 198 -9.51 11.38 2.83
CA LYS A 198 -10.11 10.26 2.11
C LYS A 198 -11.11 10.78 1.10
N LYS A 199 -11.20 10.10 -0.05
CA LYS A 199 -12.18 10.39 -1.11
C LYS A 199 -12.73 9.08 -1.66
N PRO A 200 -13.95 9.07 -2.22
CA PRO A 200 -14.45 7.87 -2.88
C PRO A 200 -13.52 7.55 -4.05
N LYS A 201 -13.05 6.30 -4.07
CA LYS A 201 -12.07 5.80 -5.04
C LYS A 201 -12.55 4.55 -5.76
N VAL A 202 -13.38 3.75 -5.08
CA VAL A 202 -13.93 2.52 -5.61
C VAL A 202 -15.44 2.57 -5.43
N TYR A 203 -16.13 2.19 -6.47
CA TYR A 203 -17.58 2.18 -6.57
C TYR A 203 -18.03 0.76 -6.90
N VAL A 204 -19.02 0.28 -6.17
CA VAL A 204 -19.65 -1.01 -6.41
C VAL A 204 -20.98 -0.73 -7.07
N HIS A 205 -21.18 -1.34 -8.23
CA HIS A 205 -22.38 -1.21 -9.04
C HIS A 205 -23.10 -2.55 -9.15
N GLY A 206 -24.41 -2.50 -9.35
CA GLY A 206 -25.27 -3.66 -9.54
C GLY A 206 -26.12 -3.51 -10.80
N ASP A 207 -26.48 -4.64 -11.40
CA ASP A 207 -27.53 -4.68 -12.42
C ASP A 207 -28.87 -4.29 -11.76
N GLY A 208 -29.76 -3.62 -12.50
CA GLY A 208 -31.06 -3.13 -12.00
C GLY A 208 -31.97 -4.23 -11.45
N LYS A 209 -31.67 -5.50 -11.73
CA LYS A 209 -32.35 -6.69 -11.17
C LYS A 209 -31.97 -7.00 -9.72
N VAL A 210 -30.95 -6.36 -9.17
CA VAL A 210 -30.35 -6.64 -7.85
C VAL A 210 -30.85 -5.67 -6.76
N MET A 211 -31.88 -4.89 -7.08
CA MET A 211 -32.45 -3.81 -6.25
C MET A 211 -33.25 -4.28 -5.03
N ASP A 212 -33.37 -5.60 -4.79
CA ASP A 212 -34.08 -6.13 -3.62
C ASP A 212 -33.38 -5.78 -2.28
N ILE A 213 -32.11 -5.34 -2.33
CA ILE A 213 -31.31 -4.96 -1.16
C ILE A 213 -31.28 -3.44 -1.03
N LYS A 214 -31.49 -2.91 0.19
CA LYS A 214 -31.43 -1.48 0.46
C LYS A 214 -29.98 -1.00 0.54
N TRP A 215 -29.46 -0.49 -0.57
CA TRP A 215 -28.12 0.06 -0.67
C TRP A 215 -28.06 1.54 -0.24
N ARG A 216 -26.89 2.00 0.24
CA ARG A 216 -26.71 3.40 0.70
C ARG A 216 -26.61 4.40 -0.46
N GLY A 217 -26.41 3.91 -1.69
CA GLY A 217 -26.12 4.73 -2.86
C GLY A 217 -24.68 5.24 -2.86
N CYS A 218 -24.28 5.81 -3.99
CA CYS A 218 -22.98 6.48 -4.15
C CYS A 218 -23.19 7.98 -4.00
N SER A 219 -22.74 8.54 -2.87
CA SER A 219 -22.79 9.98 -2.54
C SER A 219 -21.38 10.57 -2.51
#